data_AF-A0A7D4W973-F1
#
_entry.id   AF-A0A7D4W973-F1
#
_cell.length_a   1.000
_cell.length_b   1.000
_cell.length_c   1.000
_cell.angle_alpha   90.00
_cell.angle_beta   90.00
_cell.angle_gamma   90.00
#
_symmetry.space_group_name_H-M   'P 1'
#
loop_
_entity.id
_entity.type
_entity.pdbx_description
1 polymer ?
#
loop_
_entity_poly.entity_id
_entity_poly.type
_entity_poly.pdbx_seq_one_letter_code
_entity_poly.pdbx_strand_id
1 'polypeptide(L)'
;MAKILKPNAELAYKIHEKCLSLSNWYGLIEELFPSVKYIYGIMTGSMEPYLKKLRHYAGGIPLLSADYGSSEGWIGANVNPTRPPEMATFAVLPHIGYFEFIPLRDAGPLGRIEPRPVGLTDVHVGEEYEVVVTNFAGLYRYRLGDVVKVVGFHNSTPELQFICRKDIMPAIN
;
A
#
# COMPACT_ATOMS: atom_id res chain seq x y z
N MET A 1 19.42 -24.46 1.40
CA MET A 1 18.75 -24.79 2.68
C MET A 1 19.66 -25.41 3.76
N ALA A 2 20.57 -26.35 3.44
CA ALA A 2 21.31 -27.12 4.46
C ALA A 2 22.26 -26.34 5.41
N LYS A 3 22.63 -25.09 5.10
CA LYS A 3 23.51 -24.27 5.97
C LYS A 3 22.78 -23.68 7.18
N ILE A 4 21.47 -23.47 7.08
CA ILE A 4 20.65 -22.82 8.13
C ILE A 4 19.81 -23.86 8.87
N LEU A 5 19.24 -24.83 8.15
CA LEU A 5 18.40 -25.86 8.73
C LEU A 5 19.27 -26.93 9.41
N LYS A 6 19.41 -26.82 10.74
CA LYS A 6 20.06 -27.81 11.60
C LYS A 6 19.05 -28.35 12.60
N PRO A 7 19.13 -29.63 12.99
CA PRO A 7 18.32 -30.16 14.08
C PRO A 7 18.51 -29.32 15.35
N ASN A 8 17.42 -28.79 15.89
CA ASN A 8 17.41 -28.02 17.12
C ASN A 8 16.14 -28.35 17.91
N ALA A 9 16.21 -29.39 18.74
CA ALA A 9 15.07 -29.88 19.51
C ALA A 9 14.61 -28.88 20.57
N GLU A 10 15.54 -28.11 21.16
CA GLU A 10 15.22 -27.09 22.16
C GLU A 10 14.37 -25.96 21.55
N LEU A 11 14.77 -25.45 20.38
CA LEU A 11 13.99 -24.43 19.67
C LEU A 11 12.62 -24.98 19.25
N ALA A 12 12.56 -26.22 18.78
CA ALA A 12 11.30 -26.86 18.39
C ALA A 12 10.35 -26.97 19.59
N TYR A 13 10.84 -27.42 20.74
CA TYR A 13 10.06 -27.49 21.98
C TYR A 13 9.59 -26.09 22.42
N LYS A 14 10.48 -25.09 22.40
CA LYS A 14 10.13 -23.71 22.76
C LYS A 14 9.04 -23.11 21.87
N ILE A 15 9.09 -23.36 20.55
CA ILE A 15 8.04 -22.91 19.63
C ILE A 15 6.73 -23.66 19.90
N HIS A 16 6.80 -24.96 20.13
CA HIS A 16 5.63 -25.78 20.45
C HIS A 16 4.90 -25.28 21.70
N GLU A 17 5.63 -25.06 22.80
CA GLU A 17 5.06 -24.56 24.05
C GLU A 17 4.41 -23.18 23.87
N LYS A 18 5.06 -22.27 23.12
CA LYS A 18 4.47 -20.96 22.80
C LYS A 18 3.19 -21.07 21.98
N CYS A 19 3.15 -21.96 21.00
CA CYS A 19 1.93 -22.19 20.22
C CYS A 19 0.80 -22.77 21.07
N LEU A 20 1.10 -23.63 22.04
CA LEU A 20 0.10 -24.20 22.95
C LEU A 20 -0.41 -23.20 24.00
N SER A 21 0.43 -22.27 24.46
CA SER A 21 0.03 -21.25 25.45
C SER A 21 -0.87 -20.16 24.86
N LEU A 22 -0.89 -19.99 23.54
CA LEU A 22 -1.68 -18.99 22.84
C LEU A 22 -3.18 -19.33 22.85
N SER A 23 -3.99 -18.36 23.25
CA SER A 23 -5.46 -18.44 23.14
C SER A 23 -5.91 -17.83 21.83
N ASN A 24 -6.54 -18.64 20.96
CA ASN A 24 -7.04 -18.21 19.64
C ASN A 24 -5.97 -17.52 18.76
N TRP A 25 -4.68 -17.82 18.94
CA TRP A 25 -3.58 -17.23 18.17
C TRP A 25 -3.42 -15.70 18.30
N TYR A 26 -4.05 -15.06 19.28
CA TYR A 26 -3.91 -13.61 19.48
C TYR A 26 -2.46 -13.26 19.87
N GLY A 27 -1.86 -12.25 19.22
CA GLY A 27 -0.48 -11.82 19.53
C GLY A 27 0.61 -12.84 19.13
N LEU A 28 0.29 -13.82 18.27
CA LEU A 28 1.21 -14.85 17.79
C LEU A 28 2.58 -14.31 17.35
N ILE A 29 2.59 -13.18 16.63
CA ILE A 29 3.81 -12.64 16.03
C ILE A 29 4.77 -12.16 17.12
N GLU A 30 4.25 -11.48 18.15
CA GLU A 30 5.04 -11.02 19.28
C GLU A 30 5.59 -12.20 20.10
N GLU A 31 4.77 -13.23 20.30
CA GLU A 31 5.19 -14.44 21.01
C GLU A 31 6.30 -15.19 20.28
N LEU A 32 6.17 -15.43 18.97
CA LEU A 32 7.21 -16.13 18.21
C LEU A 32 8.46 -15.28 17.97
N PHE A 33 8.30 -13.97 17.77
CA PHE A 33 9.36 -13.05 17.41
C PHE A 33 9.42 -11.86 18.39
N PRO A 34 9.90 -12.05 19.63
CA PRO A 34 9.84 -11.03 20.69
C PRO A 34 10.65 -9.76 20.40
N SER A 35 11.58 -9.81 19.44
CA SER A 35 12.38 -8.64 19.04
C SER A 35 11.73 -7.82 17.91
N VAL A 36 10.56 -8.22 17.42
CA VAL A 36 9.84 -7.52 16.34
C VAL A 36 9.49 -6.10 16.77
N LYS A 37 9.64 -5.15 15.84
CA LYS A 37 9.37 -3.71 16.10
C LYS A 37 8.14 -3.20 15.38
N TYR A 38 7.87 -3.76 14.21
CA TYR A 38 6.72 -3.42 13.38
C TYR A 38 6.50 -4.55 12.36
N ILE A 39 5.30 -4.58 11.80
CA ILE A 39 4.98 -5.41 10.64
C ILE A 39 4.92 -4.49 9.43
N TYR A 40 5.69 -4.83 8.40
CA TYR A 40 5.82 -4.04 7.18
C TYR A 40 5.23 -4.79 6.00
N GLY A 41 4.29 -4.15 5.29
CA GLY A 41 3.66 -4.74 4.11
C GLY A 41 2.60 -3.84 3.51
N ILE A 42 2.09 -4.21 2.33
CA ILE A 42 0.98 -3.49 1.69
C ILE A 42 -0.29 -3.81 2.47
N MET A 43 -0.98 -2.77 2.89
CA MET A 43 -2.10 -2.84 3.83
C MET A 43 -3.27 -1.93 3.42
N THR A 44 -3.20 -1.34 2.23
CA THR A 44 -4.18 -0.43 1.65
C THR A 44 -4.97 -1.10 0.52
N GLY A 45 -6.09 -0.49 0.11
CA GLY A 45 -6.86 -0.96 -1.03
C GLY A 45 -7.45 -2.35 -0.78
N SER A 46 -7.23 -3.30 -1.71
CA SER A 46 -7.76 -4.67 -1.57
C SER A 46 -7.21 -5.44 -0.37
N MET A 47 -6.14 -4.94 0.28
CA MET A 47 -5.57 -5.56 1.47
C MET A 47 -6.25 -5.12 2.78
N GLU A 48 -7.04 -4.04 2.78
CA GLU A 48 -7.70 -3.51 3.98
C GLU A 48 -8.59 -4.53 4.72
N PRO A 49 -9.36 -5.40 4.05
CA PRO A 49 -10.17 -6.42 4.74
C PRO A 49 -9.35 -7.36 5.64
N TYR A 50 -8.08 -7.59 5.33
CA TYR A 50 -7.20 -8.45 6.12
C TYR A 50 -6.68 -7.77 7.40
N LEU A 51 -6.80 -6.45 7.53
CA LEU A 51 -6.26 -5.71 8.67
C LEU A 51 -6.81 -6.18 10.00
N LYS A 52 -8.10 -6.53 10.07
CA LYS A 52 -8.70 -7.08 11.29
C LYS A 52 -7.99 -8.35 11.75
N LYS A 53 -7.74 -9.28 10.81
CA LYS A 53 -7.07 -10.55 11.09
C LYS A 53 -5.58 -10.35 11.36
N LEU A 54 -4.93 -9.42 10.66
CA LEU A 54 -3.53 -9.08 10.89
C LEU A 54 -3.33 -8.48 12.29
N ARG A 55 -4.16 -7.52 12.70
CA ARG A 55 -4.14 -6.95 14.07
C ARG A 55 -4.34 -8.00 15.13
N HIS A 56 -5.18 -9.00 14.89
CA HIS A 56 -5.38 -10.11 15.81
C HIS A 56 -4.08 -10.90 16.06
N TYR A 57 -3.33 -11.25 15.01
CA TYR A 57 -2.04 -11.94 15.17
C TYR A 57 -0.90 -11.02 15.62
N ALA A 58 -0.97 -9.74 15.27
CA ALA A 58 0.02 -8.73 15.62
C ALA A 58 -0.08 -8.29 17.09
N GLY A 59 -1.27 -8.39 17.71
CA GLY A 59 -1.50 -7.86 19.04
C GLY A 59 -1.24 -6.36 19.09
N GLY A 60 -0.22 -5.94 19.85
CA GLY A 60 0.18 -4.53 20.01
C GLY A 60 1.22 -4.03 19.01
N ILE A 61 1.71 -4.88 18.09
CA ILE A 61 2.79 -4.51 17.18
C ILE A 61 2.29 -3.46 16.16
N PRO A 62 3.02 -2.34 15.96
CA PRO A 62 2.70 -1.35 14.94
C PRO A 62 2.65 -1.94 13.52
N LEU A 63 1.62 -1.55 12.77
CA LEU A 63 1.44 -1.92 11.37
C LEU A 63 1.86 -0.76 10.47
N LEU A 64 2.86 -0.99 9.62
CA LEU A 64 3.42 0.02 8.71
C LEU A 64 3.08 -0.36 7.27
N SER A 65 2.28 0.49 6.62
CA SER A 65 2.00 0.36 5.18
C SER A 65 3.26 0.61 4.36
N ALA A 66 3.60 -0.34 3.51
CA ALA A 66 4.70 -0.24 2.55
C ALA A 66 4.44 0.80 1.45
N ASP A 67 5.49 1.15 0.71
CA ASP A 67 5.43 2.12 -0.38
C ASP A 67 4.47 1.71 -1.52
N TYR A 68 4.04 2.70 -2.30
CA TYR A 68 3.13 2.52 -3.42
C TYR A 68 3.90 2.28 -4.73
N GLY A 69 3.70 1.11 -5.31
CA GLY A 69 4.35 0.65 -6.53
C GLY A 69 3.46 -0.25 -7.39
N SER A 70 3.87 -0.46 -8.64
CA SER A 70 3.28 -1.40 -9.58
C SER A 70 4.38 -2.08 -10.42
N SER A 71 4.00 -3.03 -11.27
CA SER A 71 4.95 -3.67 -12.22
C SER A 71 5.51 -2.68 -13.24
N GLU A 72 4.76 -1.61 -13.54
CA GLU A 72 5.13 -0.52 -14.44
C GLU A 72 6.09 0.48 -13.81
N GLY A 73 6.24 0.47 -12.48
CA GLY A 73 7.21 1.28 -11.75
C GLY A 73 6.79 1.58 -10.31
N TRP A 74 7.72 2.12 -9.54
CA TRP A 74 7.40 2.73 -8.25
C TRP A 74 6.67 4.07 -8.48
N ILE A 75 5.77 4.46 -7.57
CA ILE A 75 5.00 5.71 -7.67
C ILE A 75 5.30 6.65 -6.50
N GLY A 76 5.16 6.17 -5.27
CA GLY A 76 5.29 7.03 -4.09
C GLY A 76 5.71 6.30 -2.83
N ALA A 77 6.32 7.05 -1.91
CA ALA A 77 6.79 6.53 -0.63
C ALA A 77 5.85 6.92 0.51
N ASN A 78 5.70 6.03 1.50
CA ASN A 78 4.96 6.36 2.72
C ASN A 78 5.81 7.25 3.64
N VAL A 79 5.62 8.56 3.55
CA VAL A 79 6.33 9.55 4.38
C VAL A 79 5.76 9.69 5.80
N ASN A 80 4.63 9.03 6.09
CA ASN A 80 3.94 9.06 7.39
C ASN A 80 3.73 7.63 7.95
N PRO A 81 4.79 6.83 8.19
CA PRO A 81 4.68 5.40 8.51
C PRO A 81 4.01 5.10 9.85
N THR A 82 3.91 6.10 10.74
CA THR A 82 3.25 5.94 12.05
C THR A 82 1.72 6.05 11.97
N ARG A 83 1.16 6.45 10.82
CA ARG A 83 -0.30 6.52 10.64
C ARG A 83 -0.90 5.11 10.55
N PRO A 84 -2.16 4.94 11.00
CA PRO A 84 -2.89 3.70 10.76
C PRO A 84 -2.91 3.34 9.27
N PRO A 85 -2.86 2.04 8.90
CA PRO A 85 -2.84 1.63 7.50
C PRO A 85 -3.99 2.18 6.64
N GLU A 86 -5.18 2.37 7.21
CA GLU A 86 -6.37 2.94 6.55
C GLU A 86 -6.19 4.42 6.16
N MET A 87 -5.25 5.10 6.82
CA MET A 87 -4.90 6.50 6.58
C MET A 87 -3.52 6.64 5.94
N ALA A 88 -2.99 5.56 5.35
CA ALA A 88 -1.70 5.58 4.69
C ALA A 88 -1.76 6.48 3.44
N THR A 89 -0.70 7.25 3.27
CA THR A 89 -0.57 8.26 2.21
C THR A 89 0.81 8.14 1.59
N PHE A 90 0.88 8.32 0.28
CA PHE A 90 2.10 8.11 -0.50
C PHE A 90 2.50 9.41 -1.18
N ALA A 91 3.64 9.96 -0.79
CA ALA A 91 4.23 11.11 -1.47
C ALA A 91 4.84 10.64 -2.80
N VAL A 92 4.38 11.20 -3.92
CA VAL A 92 4.90 10.82 -5.24
C VAL A 92 6.37 11.18 -5.34
N LEU A 93 7.18 10.29 -5.90
CA LEU A 93 8.61 10.53 -6.10
C LEU A 93 8.83 11.06 -7.52
N PRO A 94 9.00 12.37 -7.75
CA PRO A 94 8.99 12.95 -9.11
C PRO A 94 10.17 12.53 -10.00
N HIS A 95 11.22 11.93 -9.43
CA HIS A 95 12.45 11.61 -10.15
C HIS A 95 12.46 10.21 -10.78
N ILE A 96 11.51 9.34 -10.42
CA ILE A 96 11.48 7.95 -10.89
C ILE A 96 10.63 7.74 -12.16
N GLY A 97 9.89 8.77 -12.57
CA GLY A 97 9.03 8.76 -13.75
C GLY A 97 8.32 10.11 -13.91
N TYR A 98 7.66 10.28 -15.04
CA TYR A 98 6.77 11.43 -15.26
C TYR A 98 5.32 11.00 -15.01
N PHE A 99 4.63 11.71 -14.13
CA PHE A 99 3.29 11.38 -13.67
C PHE A 99 2.28 12.43 -14.12
N GLU A 100 1.22 11.98 -14.78
CA GLU A 100 0.03 12.77 -15.09
C GLU A 100 -1.18 12.18 -14.35
N PHE A 101 -2.22 12.98 -14.16
CA PHE A 101 -3.40 12.62 -13.40
C PHE A 101 -4.66 12.98 -14.19
N ILE A 102 -5.53 12.00 -14.44
CA ILE A 102 -6.81 12.21 -15.15
C ILE A 102 -7.89 12.48 -14.10
N PRO A 103 -8.51 13.67 -14.04
CA PRO A 103 -9.57 13.96 -13.07
C PRO A 103 -10.79 13.06 -13.29
N LEU A 104 -11.33 12.47 -12.22
CA LEU A 104 -12.54 11.63 -12.32
C LEU A 104 -13.85 12.42 -12.30
N ARG A 105 -13.83 13.67 -11.81
CA ARG A 105 -15.01 14.56 -11.77
C ARG A 105 -15.53 14.99 -13.14
N ASP A 106 -14.68 14.95 -14.17
CA ASP A 106 -14.94 15.56 -15.47
C ASP A 106 -15.48 14.57 -16.53
N ALA A 107 -15.90 13.37 -16.10
CA ALA A 107 -16.68 12.48 -16.95
C ALA A 107 -18.09 13.09 -17.14
N GLY A 108 -18.21 14.01 -18.11
CA GLY A 108 -19.48 14.65 -18.44
C GLY A 108 -20.60 13.62 -18.71
N PRO A 109 -21.88 14.04 -18.70
CA PRO A 109 -23.07 13.16 -18.67
C PRO A 109 -23.20 12.12 -19.80
N LEU A 110 -22.26 12.10 -20.76
CA LEU A 110 -22.23 11.18 -21.90
C LEU A 110 -20.84 10.58 -22.18
N GLY A 111 -19.81 10.79 -21.35
CA GLY A 111 -18.46 10.21 -21.55
C GLY A 111 -17.76 10.62 -22.85
N ARG A 112 -18.19 11.71 -23.50
CA ARG A 112 -17.72 12.12 -24.84
C ARG A 112 -16.48 13.02 -24.86
N ILE A 113 -16.04 13.53 -23.72
CA ILE A 113 -14.81 14.32 -23.60
C ILE A 113 -13.92 13.57 -22.62
N GLU A 114 -12.79 13.04 -23.10
CA GLU A 114 -11.77 12.51 -22.21
C GLU A 114 -11.20 13.68 -21.37
N PRO A 115 -11.21 13.59 -20.03
CA PRO A 115 -10.62 14.61 -19.19
C PRO A 115 -9.15 14.78 -19.55
N ARG A 116 -8.72 16.02 -19.73
CA ARG A 116 -7.31 16.31 -20.03
C ARG A 116 -6.48 15.96 -18.80
N PRO A 117 -5.43 15.12 -18.93
CA PRO A 117 -4.53 14.85 -17.81
C PRO A 117 -3.87 16.14 -17.34
N VAL A 118 -3.75 16.29 -16.03
CA VAL A 118 -3.03 17.38 -15.37
C VAL A 118 -1.67 16.90 -14.88
N GLY A 119 -0.71 17.82 -14.75
CA GLY A 119 0.63 17.49 -14.24
C GLY A 119 0.62 17.19 -12.74
N LEU A 120 1.76 16.68 -12.24
CA LEU A 120 1.95 16.34 -10.83
C LEU A 120 1.64 17.49 -9.85
N THR A 121 1.91 18.74 -10.23
CA THR A 121 1.71 19.93 -9.40
C THR A 121 0.35 20.60 -9.56
N ASP A 122 -0.44 20.16 -10.55
CA ASP A 122 -1.71 20.79 -10.92
C ASP A 122 -2.93 20.04 -10.34
N VAL A 123 -2.67 19.04 -9.49
CA VAL A 123 -3.69 18.29 -8.76
C VAL A 123 -4.23 19.09 -7.58
N HIS A 124 -5.48 18.84 -7.21
CA HIS A 124 -6.18 19.56 -6.15
C HIS A 124 -6.49 18.63 -4.97
N VAL A 125 -6.28 19.13 -3.75
CA VAL A 125 -6.62 18.40 -2.53
C VAL A 125 -8.11 18.10 -2.49
N GLY A 126 -8.46 16.87 -2.15
CA GLY A 126 -9.82 16.37 -2.05
C GLY A 126 -10.34 15.72 -3.34
N GLU A 127 -9.64 15.88 -4.46
CA GLU A 127 -10.04 15.31 -5.75
C GLU A 127 -9.45 13.93 -6.00
N GLU A 128 -10.17 13.15 -6.80
CA GLU A 128 -9.79 11.80 -7.23
C GLU A 128 -9.34 11.81 -8.69
N TYR A 129 -8.26 11.07 -8.94
CA TYR A 129 -7.60 11.00 -10.23
C TYR A 129 -7.25 9.56 -10.58
N GLU A 130 -7.24 9.26 -11.87
CA GLU A 130 -6.55 8.07 -12.39
C GLU A 130 -5.09 8.39 -12.69
N VAL A 131 -4.19 7.53 -12.23
CA VAL A 131 -2.73 7.70 -12.41
C VAL A 131 -2.32 7.32 -13.82
N VAL A 132 -1.52 8.19 -14.45
CA VAL A 132 -0.88 7.97 -15.74
C VAL A 132 0.63 8.09 -15.57
N VAL A 133 1.38 7.11 -16.06
CA VAL A 133 2.84 7.04 -15.92
C VAL A 133 3.54 7.05 -17.27
N THR A 134 4.62 7.81 -17.35
CA THR A 134 5.65 7.67 -18.38
C THR A 134 6.96 7.30 -17.70
N ASN A 135 7.59 6.19 -18.12
CA ASN A 135 8.76 5.64 -17.44
C ASN A 135 9.97 5.47 -18.37
N PHE A 136 11.13 5.20 -17.77
CA PHE A 136 12.39 4.98 -18.50
C PHE A 136 12.42 3.67 -19.32
N ALA A 137 11.45 2.77 -19.09
CA ALA A 137 11.34 1.49 -19.79
C ALA A 137 10.48 1.57 -21.07
N GLY A 138 10.03 2.77 -21.47
CA GLY A 138 9.31 2.98 -22.73
C GLY A 138 7.79 2.90 -22.63
N LEU A 139 7.22 2.97 -21.42
CA LEU A 139 5.81 3.27 -21.26
C LEU A 139 5.61 4.77 -21.40
N TYR A 140 4.72 5.19 -22.30
CA TYR A 140 4.40 6.59 -22.57
C TYR A 140 2.93 6.85 -22.32
N ARG A 141 2.62 7.73 -21.38
CA ARG A 141 1.26 8.10 -20.98
C ARG A 141 0.39 6.86 -20.72
N TYR A 142 0.98 5.86 -20.05
CA TYR A 142 0.33 4.61 -19.75
C TYR A 142 -0.64 4.79 -18.58
N ARG A 143 -1.91 4.47 -18.81
CA ARG A 143 -2.97 4.52 -17.80
C ARG A 143 -2.82 3.33 -16.86
N LEU A 144 -2.49 3.59 -15.59
CA LEU A 144 -2.27 2.55 -14.59
C LEU A 144 -3.57 1.85 -14.19
N GLY A 145 -4.71 2.56 -14.33
CA GLY A 145 -6.02 2.13 -13.85
C GLY A 145 -6.22 2.34 -12.35
N ASP A 146 -5.19 2.76 -11.62
CA ASP A 146 -5.29 3.08 -10.20
C ASP A 146 -5.97 4.43 -9.99
N VAL A 147 -6.94 4.46 -9.08
CA VAL A 147 -7.63 5.64 -8.60
C VAL A 147 -7.03 6.06 -7.27
N VAL A 148 -6.61 7.32 -7.22
CA VAL A 148 -5.99 7.93 -6.04
C VAL A 148 -6.70 9.23 -5.70
N LYS A 149 -6.75 9.55 -4.41
CA LYS A 149 -7.22 10.83 -3.91
C LYS A 149 -6.04 11.66 -3.43
N VAL A 150 -5.96 12.92 -3.83
CA VAL A 150 -4.95 13.83 -3.28
C VAL A 150 -5.43 14.31 -1.91
N VAL A 151 -4.70 13.99 -0.85
CA VAL A 151 -5.08 14.34 0.52
C VAL A 151 -4.26 15.50 1.10
N GLY A 152 -3.19 15.88 0.41
CA GLY A 152 -2.31 16.96 0.81
C GLY A 152 -1.06 16.99 -0.05
N PHE A 153 -0.04 17.70 0.44
CA PHE A 153 1.26 17.82 -0.22
C PHE A 153 2.37 17.63 0.80
N HIS A 154 3.38 16.87 0.42
CA HIS A 154 4.65 16.78 1.12
C HIS A 154 5.61 17.77 0.47
N ASN A 155 5.80 18.94 1.09
CA ASN A 155 6.42 20.09 0.44
C ASN A 155 5.63 20.48 -0.84
N SER A 156 6.15 20.16 -2.03
CA SER A 156 5.51 20.45 -3.31
C SER A 156 5.05 19.21 -4.08
N THR A 157 5.33 18.00 -3.59
CA THR A 157 4.85 16.77 -4.22
C THR A 157 3.52 16.34 -3.58
N PRO A 158 2.51 15.89 -4.35
CA PRO A 158 1.24 15.48 -3.79
C PRO A 158 1.38 14.22 -2.94
N GLU A 159 0.62 14.17 -1.84
CA GLU A 159 0.37 12.97 -1.06
C GLU A 159 -0.92 12.31 -1.53
N LEU A 160 -0.79 11.05 -1.96
CA LEU A 160 -1.87 10.26 -2.54
C LEU A 160 -2.40 9.24 -1.53
N GLN A 161 -3.71 9.16 -1.39
CA GLN A 161 -4.39 8.02 -0.76
C GLN A 161 -4.89 7.09 -1.87
N PHE A 162 -4.53 5.81 -1.79
CA PHE A 162 -5.02 4.80 -2.74
C PHE A 162 -6.50 4.50 -2.46
N ILE A 163 -7.34 4.56 -3.49
CA ILE A 163 -8.78 4.28 -3.38
C ILE A 163 -9.10 2.89 -3.91
N CYS A 164 -8.82 2.64 -5.19
CA CYS A 164 -9.07 1.35 -5.83
C CYS A 164 -8.31 1.26 -7.16
N ARG A 165 -8.35 0.08 -7.78
CA ARG A 165 -7.98 -0.09 -9.18
C ARG A 165 -9.26 -0.31 -9.99
N LYS A 166 -9.41 0.46 -11.07
CA LYS A 166 -10.57 0.37 -11.96
C LYS A 166 -10.75 -1.05 -12.47
N ASP A 167 -12.01 -1.43 -12.65
CA ASP A 167 -12.44 -2.71 -13.22
C ASP A 167 -12.03 -3.95 -12.41
N ILE A 168 -11.50 -3.78 -11.19
CA ILE A 168 -11.35 -4.89 -10.25
C ILE A 168 -12.69 -5.09 -9.52
N MET A 169 -13.41 -6.14 -9.91
CA MET A 169 -14.40 -6.77 -9.04
C MET A 169 -13.66 -7.32 -7.81
N PRO A 170 -14.14 -7.08 -6.57
CA PRO A 170 -13.46 -7.59 -5.37
C PRO A 170 -13.32 -9.11 -5.48
N ALA A 171 -12.08 -9.56 -5.65
CA ALA A 171 -11.73 -10.96 -5.74
C ALA A 171 -11.29 -11.46 -4.36
N ILE A 172 -11.71 -12.69 -4.07
CA ILE A 172 -11.41 -13.54 -2.91
C ILE A 172 -12.37 -13.32 -1.72
N ASN A 173 -13.46 -14.11 -1.73
CA ASN A 173 -14.12 -14.62 -0.52
C ASN A 173 -13.44 -15.91 -0.09
#